data_AF-A0A2D6IJY6-F1
#
_entry.id   AF-A0A2D6IJY6-F1
#
_cell.length_a   1.000
_cell.length_b   1.000
_cell.length_c   1.000
_cell.angle_alpha   90.00
_cell.angle_beta   90.00
_cell.angle_gamma   90.00
#
_symmetry.space_group_name_H-M   'P 1'
#
loop_
_entity.id
_entity.type
_entity.pdbx_description
1 polymer ?
#
loop_
_entity_poly.entity_id
_entity_poly.type
_entity_poly.pdbx_seq_one_letter_code
_entity_poly.pdbx_strand_id
1 'polypeptide(L)'
;MAKLVARKGGTVVYRVAFGFGLAGAFLLFWVNGAVGIIGNEAQPANLLYGAVFAVGLVGSLISRFKPRGMARTLIAAAFTQMLVPIVALFIWPPPAISWSPSVFGVFVLSAFFAMLFIISALLFRRASAAG
;
A
#
# COMPACT_ATOMS: atom_id res chain seq x y z
N MET A 1 -32.09 -19.40 0.45
CA MET A 1 -30.70 -19.94 0.51
C MET A 1 -29.69 -19.06 -0.23
N ALA A 2 -29.86 -18.75 -1.53
CA ALA A 2 -28.86 -18.02 -2.33
C ALA A 2 -28.43 -16.64 -1.77
N LYS A 3 -29.36 -15.79 -1.29
CA LYS A 3 -29.03 -14.48 -0.67
C LYS A 3 -28.17 -14.59 0.60
N LEU A 4 -28.34 -15.63 1.42
CA LEU A 4 -27.52 -15.85 2.62
C LEU A 4 -26.10 -16.29 2.26
N VAL A 5 -25.95 -17.15 1.26
CA VAL A 5 -24.64 -17.62 0.76
C VAL A 5 -23.85 -16.47 0.14
N ALA A 6 -24.50 -15.62 -0.68
CA ALA A 6 -23.88 -14.43 -1.27
C ALA A 6 -23.40 -13.44 -0.20
N ARG A 7 -24.24 -13.16 0.81
CA ARG A 7 -23.90 -12.24 1.91
C ARG A 7 -22.74 -12.75 2.77
N LYS A 8 -22.66 -14.07 3.01
CA LYS A 8 -21.56 -14.70 3.75
C LYS A 8 -20.24 -14.64 2.96
N GLY A 9 -20.31 -14.86 1.64
CA GLY A 9 -19.16 -14.72 0.72
C GLY A 9 -18.60 -13.30 0.68
N GLY A 10 -19.46 -12.29 0.58
CA GLY A 10 -19.05 -10.87 0.61
C GLY A 10 -18.28 -10.50 1.89
N THR A 11 -18.73 -10.99 3.04
CA THR A 11 -18.06 -10.77 4.33
C THR A 11 -16.69 -11.44 4.41
N VAL A 12 -16.53 -12.67 3.90
CA VAL A 12 -15.23 -13.36 3.89
C VAL A 12 -14.24 -12.62 2.98
N VAL A 13 -14.65 -12.28 1.76
CA VAL A 13 -13.80 -11.54 0.81
C VAL A 13 -13.38 -10.18 1.38
N TYR A 14 -14.28 -9.49 2.08
CA TYR A 14 -13.95 -8.25 2.78
C TYR A 14 -12.86 -8.44 3.84
N ARG A 15 -12.97 -9.46 4.69
CA ARG A 15 -11.98 -9.73 5.75
C ARG A 15 -10.62 -10.11 5.18
N VAL A 16 -10.60 -10.90 4.11
CA VAL A 16 -9.37 -11.23 3.39
C VAL A 16 -8.76 -9.98 2.76
N ALA A 17 -9.55 -9.15 2.08
CA ALA A 17 -9.09 -7.88 1.51
C ALA A 17 -8.46 -6.98 2.59
N PHE A 18 -9.15 -6.80 3.71
CA PHE A 18 -8.68 -6.02 4.84
C PHE A 18 -7.37 -6.60 5.40
N GLY A 19 -7.29 -7.92 5.56
CA GLY A 19 -6.08 -8.61 6.01
C GLY A 19 -4.88 -8.35 5.10
N PHE A 20 -5.04 -8.46 3.78
CA PHE A 20 -3.97 -8.14 2.82
C PHE A 20 -3.54 -6.67 2.88
N GLY A 21 -4.49 -5.74 2.98
CA GLY A 21 -4.19 -4.31 3.07
C GLY A 21 -3.43 -3.97 4.35
N LEU A 22 -3.88 -4.50 5.48
CA LEU A 22 -3.25 -4.29 6.78
C LEU A 22 -1.86 -4.96 6.86
N ALA A 23 -1.72 -6.18 6.36
CA ALA A 23 -0.43 -6.87 6.28
C ALA A 23 0.56 -6.10 5.40
N GLY A 24 0.12 -5.60 4.24
CA GLY A 24 0.95 -4.76 3.37
C GLY A 24 1.42 -3.48 4.06
N ALA A 25 0.52 -2.78 4.76
CA ALA A 25 0.87 -1.59 5.52
C ALA A 25 1.83 -1.90 6.69
N PHE A 26 1.56 -2.96 7.44
CA PHE A 26 2.43 -3.38 8.54
C PHE A 26 3.83 -3.76 8.05
N LEU A 27 3.92 -4.57 7.00
CA LEU A 27 5.20 -4.95 6.40
C LEU A 27 5.95 -3.73 5.85
N LEU A 28 5.24 -2.77 5.24
CA LEU A 28 5.84 -1.53 4.77
C LEU A 28 6.45 -0.76 5.94
N PHE A 29 5.71 -0.60 7.04
CA PHE A 29 6.18 0.10 8.23
C PHE A 29 7.42 -0.58 8.81
N TRP A 30 7.36 -1.90 8.95
CA TRP A 30 8.46 -2.69 9.49
C TRP A 30 9.71 -2.63 8.63
N VAL A 31 9.60 -2.95 7.33
CA VAL A 31 10.75 -2.98 6.41
C VAL A 31 11.36 -1.59 6.26
N ASN A 32 10.52 -0.56 6.12
CA ASN A 32 10.98 0.81 6.01
C ASN A 32 11.69 1.29 7.28
N GLY A 33 11.14 0.99 8.46
CA GLY A 33 11.74 1.39 9.73
C GLY A 33 12.98 0.59 10.14
N ALA A 34 13.04 -0.70 9.79
CA ALA A 34 14.12 -1.58 10.22
C ALA A 34 15.35 -1.54 9.30
N VAL A 35 15.15 -1.41 7.99
CA VAL A 35 16.24 -1.49 7.00
C VAL A 35 16.37 -0.19 6.20
N GLY A 36 15.30 0.58 6.08
CA GLY A 36 15.19 1.63 5.07
C GLY A 36 14.96 1.02 3.69
N ILE A 37 13.95 1.52 2.98
CA ILE A 37 13.73 1.10 1.59
C ILE A 37 14.72 1.81 0.67
N ILE A 38 15.04 3.06 0.95
CA ILE A 38 16.00 3.87 0.19
C ILE A 38 17.24 4.08 1.05
N GLY A 39 18.35 3.45 0.66
CA GLY A 39 19.63 3.61 1.34
C GLY A 39 19.67 2.88 2.68
N ASN A 40 19.70 3.62 3.79
CA ASN A 40 19.66 3.09 5.15
C ASN A 40 18.45 3.63 5.92
N GLU A 41 18.12 3.02 7.05
CA GLU A 41 16.96 3.33 7.89
C GLU A 41 16.92 4.77 8.39
N ALA A 42 18.07 5.42 8.56
CA ALA A 42 18.17 6.81 8.99
C ALA A 42 18.06 7.82 7.82
N GLN A 43 17.98 7.35 6.56
CA GLN A 43 17.86 8.26 5.41
C GLN A 43 16.52 9.01 5.43
N PRO A 44 16.54 10.36 5.35
CA PRO A 44 15.31 11.17 5.36
C PRO A 44 14.32 10.82 4.24
N ALA A 45 14.81 10.27 3.12
CA ALA A 45 13.98 9.82 2.01
C ALA A 45 12.93 8.77 2.45
N ASN A 46 13.22 7.96 3.47
CA ASN A 46 12.28 6.95 3.97
C ASN A 46 11.02 7.56 4.59
N LEU A 47 11.09 8.80 5.09
CA LEU A 47 9.93 9.52 5.63
C LEU A 47 8.83 9.76 4.57
N LEU A 48 9.20 9.79 3.28
CA LEU A 48 8.22 9.92 2.19
C LEU A 48 7.22 8.75 2.14
N TYR A 49 7.61 7.54 2.58
CA TYR A 49 6.67 6.42 2.72
C TYR A 49 5.58 6.69 3.77
N GLY A 50 5.79 7.65 4.68
CA GLY A 50 4.77 8.23 5.54
C GLY A 50 3.50 8.66 4.79
N ALA A 51 3.65 9.19 3.57
CA ALA A 51 2.52 9.61 2.74
C ALA A 51 1.58 8.45 2.37
N VAL A 52 2.12 7.23 2.21
CA VAL A 52 1.35 6.03 1.89
C VAL A 52 0.40 5.68 3.04
N PHE A 53 0.90 5.77 4.28
CA PHE A 53 0.08 5.59 5.49
C PHE A 53 -0.97 6.69 5.65
N ALA A 54 -0.60 7.95 5.36
CA ALA A 54 -1.54 9.06 5.40
C ALA A 54 -2.70 8.87 4.40
N VAL A 55 -2.38 8.50 3.15
CA VAL A 55 -3.39 8.20 2.11
C VAL A 55 -4.26 7.02 2.52
N GLY A 56 -3.66 5.94 3.03
CA GLY A 56 -4.38 4.78 3.55
C GLY A 56 -5.37 5.16 4.66
N LEU A 57 -4.89 5.84 5.69
CA LEU A 57 -5.70 6.23 6.85
C LEU A 57 -6.82 7.21 6.45
N VAL A 58 -6.48 8.33 5.81
CA VAL A 58 -7.45 9.36 5.42
C VAL A 58 -8.47 8.79 4.45
N GLY A 59 -8.04 8.03 3.45
CA GLY A 59 -8.95 7.38 2.50
C GLY A 59 -9.86 6.34 3.17
N SER A 60 -9.36 5.59 4.16
CA SER A 60 -10.17 4.65 4.95
C SER A 60 -11.25 5.37 5.77
N LEU A 61 -10.91 6.49 6.40
CA LEU A 61 -11.86 7.31 7.15
C LEU A 61 -12.92 7.94 6.24
N ILE A 62 -12.52 8.56 5.12
CA ILE A 62 -13.43 9.16 4.13
C ILE A 62 -14.38 8.09 3.55
N SER A 63 -13.85 6.91 3.25
CA SER A 63 -14.66 5.79 2.74
C SER A 63 -15.54 5.13 3.80
N ARG A 64 -15.37 5.46 5.09
CA ARG A 64 -16.01 4.80 6.23
C ARG A 64 -15.86 3.28 6.17
N PHE A 65 -14.68 2.82 5.73
CA PHE A 65 -14.35 1.40 5.54
C PHE A 65 -15.29 0.64 4.60
N LYS A 66 -16.05 1.33 3.72
CA LYS A 66 -16.92 0.69 2.73
C LYS A 66 -16.09 0.08 1.59
N PRO A 67 -16.47 -1.10 1.04
CA PRO A 67 -15.65 -1.82 0.07
C PRO A 67 -15.26 -0.97 -1.17
N ARG A 68 -16.21 -0.26 -1.79
CA ARG A 68 -15.92 0.58 -2.98
C ARG A 68 -14.92 1.69 -2.68
N GLY A 69 -15.01 2.31 -1.51
CA GLY A 69 -14.12 3.39 -1.12
C GLY A 69 -12.74 2.85 -0.74
N MET A 70 -12.66 1.76 0.02
CA MET A 70 -11.39 1.07 0.35
C MET A 70 -10.61 0.65 -0.90
N ALA A 71 -11.30 0.17 -1.94
CA ALA A 71 -10.65 -0.13 -3.21
C ALA A 71 -9.96 1.10 -3.84
N ARG A 72 -10.63 2.26 -3.83
CA ARG A 72 -10.04 3.51 -4.34
C ARG A 72 -8.87 3.98 -3.46
N THR A 73 -9.04 3.89 -2.14
CA THR A 73 -7.99 4.22 -1.17
C THR A 73 -6.71 3.42 -1.41
N LEU A 74 -6.84 2.11 -1.61
CA LEU A 74 -5.68 1.24 -1.80
C LEU A 74 -5.03 1.40 -3.18
N ILE A 75 -5.81 1.71 -4.22
CA ILE A 75 -5.24 2.12 -5.51
C ILE A 75 -4.45 3.43 -5.36
N ALA A 76 -4.99 4.41 -4.64
CA ALA A 76 -4.30 5.67 -4.35
C ALA A 76 -3.02 5.43 -3.52
N ALA A 77 -3.06 4.53 -2.54
CA ALA A 77 -1.89 4.14 -1.75
C ALA A 77 -0.83 3.45 -2.62
N ALA A 78 -1.22 2.54 -3.52
CA ALA A 78 -0.31 1.90 -4.48
C ALA A 78 0.34 2.92 -5.43
N PHE A 79 -0.43 3.91 -5.91
CA PHE A 79 0.11 4.99 -6.73
C PHE A 79 1.11 5.85 -5.94
N THR A 80 0.75 6.21 -4.71
CA THR A 80 1.63 6.97 -3.79
C THR A 80 2.92 6.20 -3.53
N GLN A 81 2.83 4.88 -3.28
CA GLN A 81 3.98 3.99 -3.08
C GLN A 81 4.99 4.07 -4.24
N MET A 82 4.51 4.13 -5.48
CA MET A 82 5.37 4.25 -6.67
C MET A 82 5.89 5.66 -6.91
N LEU A 83 5.16 6.69 -6.47
CA LEU A 83 5.62 8.08 -6.54
C LEU A 83 6.77 8.35 -5.56
N VAL A 84 6.81 7.71 -4.40
CA VAL A 84 7.86 7.93 -3.39
C VAL A 84 9.28 7.81 -3.97
N PRO A 85 9.70 6.69 -4.60
CA PRO A 85 11.04 6.59 -5.16
C PRO A 85 11.28 7.54 -6.34
N ILE A 86 10.24 7.93 -7.08
CA ILE A 86 10.33 8.93 -8.16
C ILE A 86 10.68 10.30 -7.57
N VAL A 87 9.94 10.73 -6.55
CA VAL A 87 10.19 12.01 -5.85
C VAL A 87 11.56 11.98 -5.16
N ALA A 88 11.93 10.87 -4.55
CA ALA A 88 13.22 10.72 -3.89
C ALA A 88 14.40 10.86 -4.87
N LEU A 89 14.27 10.45 -6.14
CA LEU A 89 15.33 10.65 -7.15
C LEU A 89 15.61 12.13 -7.42
N PHE A 90 14.60 13.00 -7.34
CA PHE A 90 14.78 14.44 -7.57
C PHE A 90 15.41 15.15 -6.39
N ILE A 91 15.10 14.72 -5.16
CA ILE A 91 15.56 15.37 -3.93
C ILE A 91 16.91 14.78 -3.47
N TRP A 92 17.10 13.47 -3.59
CA TRP A 92 18.29 12.73 -3.18
C TRP A 92 18.78 11.79 -4.31
N PRO A 93 19.36 12.34 -5.40
CA PRO A 93 19.80 11.52 -6.53
C PRO A 93 20.97 10.59 -6.15
N PRO A 94 21.28 9.55 -6.95
CA PRO A 94 22.33 8.57 -6.64
C PRO A 94 23.75 9.13 -6.37
N PRO A 95 24.17 10.25 -6.98
CA PRO A 95 25.43 10.89 -6.60
C PRO A 95 25.40 11.57 -5.21
N ALA A 96 24.22 11.89 -4.68
CA ALA A 96 24.04 12.57 -3.39
C ALA A 96 23.94 11.60 -2.22
N ILE A 97 23.30 10.43 -2.41
CA ILE A 97 23.18 9.39 -1.38
C ILE A 97 23.36 8.00 -1.98
N SER A 98 23.74 7.03 -1.15
CA SER A 98 23.71 5.61 -1.54
C SER A 98 22.27 5.10 -1.64
N TRP A 99 21.88 4.64 -2.82
CA TRP A 99 20.61 3.95 -3.07
C TRP A 99 20.76 2.44 -2.86
N SER A 100 21.32 2.03 -1.72
CA SER A 100 21.38 0.61 -1.36
C SER A 100 19.96 0.01 -1.30
N PRO A 101 19.73 -1.20 -1.86
CA PRO A 101 20.70 -2.05 -2.56
C PRO A 101 20.99 -1.62 -4.01
N SER A 102 20.02 -1.02 -4.70
CA SER A 102 20.19 -0.29 -5.98
C SER A 102 18.94 0.53 -6.28
N VAL A 103 19.03 1.54 -7.15
CA VAL A 103 17.84 2.27 -7.64
C VAL A 103 16.78 1.31 -8.16
N PHE A 104 17.18 0.35 -8.99
CA PHE A 104 16.28 -0.68 -9.51
C PHE A 104 15.64 -1.51 -8.38
N GLY A 105 16.44 -1.95 -7.40
CA GLY A 105 15.95 -2.70 -6.23
C GLY A 105 14.90 -1.95 -5.42
N VAL A 106 15.07 -0.64 -5.23
CA VAL A 106 14.07 0.22 -4.58
C VAL A 106 12.74 0.21 -5.32
N PHE A 107 12.77 0.32 -6.66
CA PHE A 107 11.56 0.27 -7.47
C PHE A 107 10.89 -1.11 -7.44
N VAL A 108 11.67 -2.20 -7.46
CA VAL A 108 11.14 -3.57 -7.32
C VAL A 108 10.45 -3.75 -5.97
N LEU A 109 11.10 -3.31 -4.88
CA LEU A 109 10.53 -3.41 -3.54
C LEU A 109 9.27 -2.52 -3.40
N SER A 110 9.29 -1.32 -3.98
CA SER A 110 8.12 -0.43 -4.01
C SER A 110 6.97 -1.05 -4.81
N ALA A 111 7.26 -1.69 -5.95
CA ALA A 111 6.28 -2.38 -6.77
C ALA A 111 5.67 -3.59 -6.05
N PHE A 112 6.46 -4.32 -5.27
CA PHE A 112 5.96 -5.41 -4.42
C PHE A 112 4.90 -4.91 -3.43
N PHE A 113 5.17 -3.83 -2.69
CA PHE A 113 4.18 -3.25 -1.78
C PHE A 113 2.95 -2.69 -2.51
N ALA A 114 3.17 -2.01 -3.63
CA ALA A 114 2.07 -1.52 -4.47
C ALA A 114 1.17 -2.68 -4.93
N MET A 115 1.76 -3.83 -5.30
CA MET A 115 1.01 -5.03 -5.69
C MET A 115 0.13 -5.56 -4.56
N LEU A 116 0.62 -5.59 -3.31
CA LEU A 116 -0.20 -6.00 -2.15
C LEU A 116 -1.43 -5.10 -1.99
N PHE A 117 -1.27 -3.78 -2.14
CA PHE A 117 -2.38 -2.84 -2.09
C PHE A 117 -3.34 -3.01 -3.27
N ILE A 118 -2.84 -3.26 -4.48
CA ILE A 118 -3.68 -3.54 -5.65
C ILE A 118 -4.47 -4.84 -5.46
N ILE A 119 -3.85 -5.92 -4.97
CA ILE A 119 -4.55 -7.19 -4.69
C ILE A 119 -5.68 -6.95 -3.69
N SER A 120 -5.39 -6.27 -2.59
CA SER A 120 -6.40 -5.91 -1.59
C SER A 120 -7.52 -5.04 -2.19
N ALA A 121 -7.18 -4.06 -3.03
CA ALA A 121 -8.15 -3.21 -3.73
C ALA A 121 -9.09 -4.01 -4.65
N LEU A 122 -8.54 -4.97 -5.41
CA LEU A 122 -9.32 -5.85 -6.28
C LEU A 122 -10.26 -6.74 -5.47
N LEU A 123 -9.82 -7.25 -4.32
CA LEU A 123 -10.67 -8.01 -3.40
C LEU A 123 -11.80 -7.16 -2.83
N PHE A 124 -11.54 -5.89 -2.45
CA PHE A 124 -12.59 -4.96 -2.02
C PHE A 124 -13.60 -4.64 -3.13
N ARG A 125 -13.16 -4.53 -4.40
CA ARG A 125 -14.07 -4.40 -5.55
C ARG A 125 -14.98 -5.62 -5.69
N ARG A 126 -14.44 -6.83 -5.52
CA ARG A 126 -15.22 -8.07 -5.55
C ARG A 126 -16.22 -8.13 -4.39
N ALA A 127 -15.80 -7.77 -3.17
CA ALA A 127 -16.68 -7.72 -2.00
C ALA A 127 -17.83 -6.73 -2.21
N SER A 128 -17.60 -5.61 -2.92
CA SER A 128 -18.67 -4.67 -3.28
C SER A 128 -19.70 -5.23 -4.27
N ALA A 129 -19.31 -6.18 -5.13
CA ALA A 129 -20.22 -6.75 -6.11
C ALA A 129 -21.06 -7.90 -5.53
N ALA A 130 -20.65 -8.46 -4.38
CA ALA A 130 -21.31 -9.56 -3.70
C ALA A 130 -22.32 -9.12 -2.61
N GLY A 131 -22.39 -7.82 -2.31
CA GLY A 131 -23.31 -7.23 -1.31
C GLY A 131 -24.33 -6.33 -1.96
#